data_AF-A0A1G3TQI2-F1
#
_entry.id   AF-A0A1G3TQI2-F1
#
_cell.length_a   1.000
_cell.length_b   1.000
_cell.length_c   1.000
_cell.angle_alpha   90.00
_cell.angle_beta   90.00
_cell.angle_gamma   90.00
#
_symmetry.space_group_name_H-M   'P 1'
#
loop_
_entity.id
_entity.type
_entity.pdbx_description
1 polymer ?
#
loop_
_entity_poly.entity_id
_entity_poly.type
_entity_poly.pdbx_seq_one_letter_code
_entity_poly.pdbx_strand_id
1 'polypeptide(L)'
;MQDSESNWINIADVMSALMMIFMFISISFLYQLLSEKENYKAELNKALHREFDKDLVKWEALITEDNIMRFNSPFLTGGADVLQAFYEILQDFFPRYIKVLSDAKFKSEIEEIRVEGHTSNGWGSTADAKDIYLKNMQLSQARASNVLAICYGLDDLFIKNNIKWLEANLRANGMAFSKPLYVDGSKTEDTQRSKRVEFKVITKDKID
;
A
#
# COMPACT_ATOMS: atom_id res chain seq x y z
N MET A 1 -6.95 58.43 27.43
CA MET A 1 -7.40 57.06 27.79
C MET A 1 -8.34 56.47 26.73
N GLN A 2 -9.25 57.25 26.14
CA GLN A 2 -10.17 56.75 25.10
C GLN A 2 -9.48 56.43 23.75
N ASP A 3 -8.47 57.20 23.33
CA ASP A 3 -7.71 56.95 22.08
C ASP A 3 -6.79 55.71 22.13
N SER A 4 -6.37 55.29 23.32
CA SER A 4 -5.57 54.07 23.44
C SER A 4 -6.46 52.85 23.27
N GLU A 5 -7.66 52.82 23.86
CA GLU A 5 -8.60 51.69 23.73
C GLU A 5 -9.11 51.52 22.29
N SER A 6 -9.41 52.62 21.59
CA SER A 6 -9.84 52.55 20.19
C SER A 6 -8.74 52.01 19.27
N ASN A 7 -7.47 52.35 19.52
CA ASN A 7 -6.34 51.78 18.80
C ASN A 7 -6.16 50.28 19.06
N TRP A 8 -6.34 49.80 20.29
CA TRP A 8 -6.26 48.37 20.60
C TRP A 8 -7.37 47.55 19.93
N ILE A 9 -8.60 48.09 19.88
CA ILE A 9 -9.73 47.45 19.20
C ILE A 9 -9.47 47.38 17.69
N ASN A 10 -8.99 48.47 17.07
CA ASN A 10 -8.65 48.45 15.64
C ASN A 10 -7.53 47.46 15.31
N ILE A 11 -6.50 47.34 16.17
CA ILE A 11 -5.43 46.34 16.00
C ILE A 11 -5.99 44.92 16.12
N ALA A 12 -6.85 44.66 17.11
CA ALA A 12 -7.46 43.35 17.31
C ALA A 12 -8.36 42.93 16.14
N ASP A 13 -9.12 43.87 15.56
CA ASP A 13 -9.95 43.61 14.37
C ASP A 13 -9.11 43.33 13.13
N VAL A 14 -8.01 44.07 12.94
CA VAL A 14 -7.04 43.81 11.86
C VAL A 14 -6.38 42.44 12.04
N MET A 15 -6.01 42.06 13.26
CA MET A 15 -5.46 40.72 13.54
C MET A 15 -6.49 39.61 13.29
N SER A 16 -7.75 39.83 13.68
CA SER A 16 -8.83 38.87 13.45
C SER A 16 -9.11 38.70 11.94
N ALA A 17 -9.12 39.79 11.19
CA ALA A 17 -9.24 39.75 9.72
C ALA A 17 -8.04 39.04 9.07
N LEU A 18 -6.82 39.30 9.54
CA LEU A 18 -5.62 38.65 9.04
C LEU A 18 -5.61 37.14 9.35
N MET A 19 -6.03 36.73 10.54
CA MET A 19 -6.19 35.32 10.92
C MET A 19 -7.23 34.62 10.05
N MET A 20 -8.34 35.28 9.75
CA MET A 20 -9.35 34.74 8.84
C MET A 20 -8.79 34.51 7.43
N ILE A 21 -8.01 35.46 6.91
CA ILE A 21 -7.33 35.31 5.61
C ILE A 21 -6.35 34.13 5.64
N PHE A 22 -5.52 34.04 6.68
CA PHE A 22 -4.55 32.93 6.83
C PHE A 22 -5.25 31.57 6.93
N MET A 23 -6.38 31.50 7.64
CA MET A 23 -7.19 30.29 7.73
C MET A 23 -7.72 29.88 6.36
N PHE A 24 -8.25 30.82 5.56
CA PHE A 24 -8.73 30.51 4.21
C PHE A 24 -7.61 30.04 3.28
N ILE A 25 -6.43 30.67 3.34
CA ILE A 25 -5.26 30.22 2.58
C ILE A 25 -4.87 28.80 2.99
N SER A 26 -4.83 28.53 4.31
CA SER A 26 -4.48 27.21 4.85
C SER A 26 -5.48 26.14 4.41
N ILE A 27 -6.78 26.42 4.48
CA ILE A 27 -7.84 25.50 4.02
C ILE A 27 -7.74 25.27 2.51
N SER A 28 -7.49 26.32 1.72
CA SER A 28 -7.33 26.21 0.27
C SER A 28 -6.13 25.35 -0.09
N PHE A 29 -4.99 25.55 0.59
CA PHE A 29 -3.78 24.77 0.38
C PHE A 29 -3.99 23.29 0.76
N LEU A 30 -4.62 23.04 1.91
CA LEU A 30 -4.96 21.68 2.34
C LEU A 30 -5.88 20.99 1.33
N TYR A 31 -6.90 21.68 0.83
CA TYR A 31 -7.81 21.16 -0.19
C TYR A 31 -7.07 20.79 -1.49
N GLN A 32 -6.16 21.67 -1.95
CA GLN A 32 -5.33 21.39 -3.12
C GLN A 32 -4.47 20.14 -2.91
N LEU A 33 -3.81 20.01 -1.77
CA LEU A 33 -2.94 18.87 -1.46
C LEU A 33 -3.72 17.54 -1.40
N LEU A 34 -4.93 17.56 -0.82
CA LEU A 34 -5.82 16.39 -0.82
C LEU A 34 -6.27 16.02 -2.24
N SER A 35 -6.66 17.00 -3.05
CA SER A 35 -7.06 16.79 -4.45
C SER A 35 -5.92 16.21 -5.30
N GLU A 36 -4.70 16.70 -5.14
CA GLU A 36 -3.52 16.15 -5.82
C GLU A 36 -3.27 14.69 -5.44
N LYS A 37 -3.36 14.34 -4.15
CA LYS A 37 -3.20 12.95 -3.68
C LYS A 37 -4.28 12.02 -4.26
N GLU A 38 -5.53 12.45 -4.29
CA GLU A 38 -6.62 11.65 -4.85
C GLU A 38 -6.50 11.50 -6.37
N ASN A 39 -6.12 12.56 -7.08
CA ASN A 39 -5.83 12.48 -8.52
C ASN A 39 -4.67 11.53 -8.81
N TYR A 40 -3.59 11.59 -8.01
CA TYR A 40 -2.46 10.66 -8.13
C TYR A 40 -2.94 9.20 -7.98
N LYS A 41 -3.70 8.91 -6.92
CA LYS A 41 -4.24 7.57 -6.67
C LYS A 41 -5.09 7.09 -7.84
N ALA A 42 -6.02 7.91 -8.31
CA ALA A 42 -6.92 7.56 -9.41
C ALA A 42 -6.17 7.31 -10.72
N GLU A 43 -5.16 8.12 -11.02
CA GLU A 43 -4.35 7.97 -12.24
C GLU A 43 -3.46 6.74 -12.19
N LEU A 44 -2.85 6.43 -11.03
CA LEU A 44 -2.11 5.19 -10.84
C LEU A 44 -3.04 3.98 -10.95
N ASN A 45 -4.23 4.05 -10.36
CA ASN A 45 -5.23 2.98 -10.43
C ASN A 45 -5.59 2.64 -11.88
N LYS A 46 -5.92 3.67 -12.67
CA LYS A 46 -6.19 3.53 -14.10
C LYS A 46 -5.02 2.90 -14.85
N ALA A 47 -3.78 3.30 -14.53
CA ALA A 47 -2.60 2.74 -15.17
C ALA A 47 -2.40 1.25 -14.84
N LEU A 48 -2.62 0.86 -13.58
CA LEU A 48 -2.56 -0.53 -13.14
C LEU A 48 -3.64 -1.39 -13.80
N HIS A 49 -4.90 -0.92 -13.82
CA HIS A 49 -5.99 -1.61 -14.51
C HIS A 49 -5.71 -1.78 -16.01
N ARG A 50 -5.23 -0.71 -16.65
CA ARG A 50 -4.86 -0.76 -18.08
C ARG A 50 -3.81 -1.83 -18.39
N GLU A 51 -2.85 -2.01 -17.49
CA GLU A 51 -1.76 -2.99 -17.65
C GLU A 51 -2.23 -4.41 -17.34
N PHE A 52 -3.01 -4.62 -16.28
CA PHE A 52 -3.21 -5.94 -15.68
C PHE A 52 -4.60 -6.55 -15.82
N ASP A 53 -5.64 -5.80 -16.23
CA ASP A 53 -7.04 -6.29 -16.23
C ASP A 53 -7.23 -7.63 -16.96
N LYS A 54 -6.48 -7.85 -18.05
CA LYS A 54 -6.56 -9.07 -18.85
C LYS A 54 -5.98 -10.30 -18.13
N ASP A 55 -5.10 -10.08 -17.17
CA ASP A 55 -4.37 -11.13 -16.45
C ASP A 55 -5.03 -11.44 -15.09
N LEU A 56 -5.77 -10.50 -14.49
CA LEU A 56 -6.34 -10.60 -13.14
C LEU A 56 -7.13 -11.89 -12.91
N VAL A 57 -7.99 -12.26 -13.87
CA VAL A 57 -8.81 -13.48 -13.76
C VAL A 57 -7.94 -14.73 -13.74
N LYS A 58 -6.91 -14.80 -14.60
CA LYS A 58 -5.98 -15.93 -14.68
C LYS A 58 -5.14 -16.06 -13.40
N TRP A 59 -4.77 -14.93 -12.81
CA TRP A 59 -3.93 -14.87 -11.62
C TRP A 59 -4.70 -15.00 -10.31
N GLU A 60 -6.04 -15.12 -10.38
CA GLU A 60 -6.92 -15.02 -9.21
C GLU A 60 -6.60 -13.79 -8.35
N ALA A 61 -6.30 -12.68 -9.03
CA ALA A 61 -5.84 -11.44 -8.46
C ALA A 61 -6.88 -10.32 -8.64
N LEU A 62 -6.75 -9.27 -7.85
CA LEU A 62 -7.55 -8.06 -7.99
C LEU A 62 -6.72 -6.81 -7.69
N ILE A 63 -7.21 -5.67 -8.19
CA ILE A 63 -6.68 -4.35 -7.87
C ILE A 63 -7.72 -3.65 -7.02
N THR A 64 -7.32 -3.15 -5.84
CA THR A 64 -8.23 -2.34 -5.01
C THR A 64 -8.22 -0.88 -5.46
N GLU A 65 -9.22 -0.11 -5.03
CA GLU A 65 -9.27 1.34 -5.25
C GLU A 65 -8.03 2.08 -4.69
N ASP A 66 -7.45 1.54 -3.61
CA ASP A 66 -6.21 2.03 -2.98
C ASP A 66 -4.91 1.55 -3.67
N ASN A 67 -4.97 1.11 -4.94
CA ASN A 67 -3.82 0.66 -5.73
C ASN A 67 -3.08 -0.56 -5.14
N ILE A 68 -3.80 -1.45 -4.48
CA ILE A 68 -3.22 -2.69 -3.95
C ILE A 68 -3.43 -3.81 -4.98
N MET A 69 -2.33 -4.36 -5.49
CA MET A 69 -2.36 -5.61 -6.26
C MET A 69 -2.42 -6.79 -5.28
N ARG A 70 -3.56 -7.47 -5.21
CA ARG A 70 -3.81 -8.57 -4.27
C ARG A 70 -3.83 -9.90 -5.00
N PHE A 71 -3.00 -10.84 -4.54
CA PHE A 71 -2.94 -12.22 -5.03
C PHE A 71 -3.46 -13.18 -3.95
N ASN A 72 -4.47 -13.96 -4.29
CA ASN A 72 -5.07 -14.92 -3.35
C ASN A 72 -4.30 -16.24 -3.33
N SER A 73 -4.18 -16.85 -2.15
CA SER A 73 -3.62 -18.18 -1.93
C SER A 73 -2.27 -18.51 -2.63
N PRO A 74 -1.24 -17.65 -2.60
CA PRO A 74 0.03 -17.91 -3.30
C PRO A 74 0.93 -18.99 -2.66
N PHE A 75 0.56 -19.49 -1.48
CA PHE A 75 1.39 -20.39 -0.66
C PHE A 75 0.63 -21.65 -0.26
N LEU A 76 1.39 -22.72 0.02
CA LEU A 76 0.87 -23.88 0.74
C LEU A 76 0.42 -23.51 2.16
N THR A 77 -0.56 -24.25 2.68
CA THR A 77 -1.03 -24.06 4.06
C THR A 77 0.10 -24.33 5.04
N GLY A 78 0.37 -23.37 5.95
CA GLY A 78 1.44 -23.46 6.94
C GLY A 78 2.85 -23.18 6.41
N GLY A 79 3.02 -23.03 5.09
CA GLY A 79 4.32 -22.77 4.45
C GLY A 79 4.49 -21.32 4.00
N ALA A 80 5.75 -20.93 3.82
CA ALA A 80 6.16 -19.68 3.19
C ALA A 80 6.70 -19.87 1.76
N ASP A 81 6.81 -21.12 1.30
CA ASP A 81 7.28 -21.45 -0.04
C ASP A 81 6.24 -21.06 -1.08
N VAL A 82 6.69 -20.28 -2.05
CA VAL A 82 5.89 -19.86 -3.20
C VAL A 82 5.64 -21.07 -4.10
N LEU A 83 4.38 -21.28 -4.47
CA LEU A 83 4.00 -22.30 -5.45
C LEU A 83 4.57 -21.97 -6.83
N GLN A 84 4.93 -23.00 -7.61
CA GLN A 84 5.46 -22.82 -8.97
C GLN A 84 4.55 -21.94 -9.84
N ALA A 85 3.23 -22.14 -9.78
CA ALA A 85 2.27 -21.32 -10.51
C ALA A 85 2.35 -19.83 -10.11
N PHE A 86 2.54 -19.54 -8.82
CA PHE A 86 2.68 -18.15 -8.36
C PHE A 86 4.06 -17.57 -8.68
N TYR A 87 5.12 -18.38 -8.69
CA TYR A 87 6.44 -17.97 -9.18
C TYR A 87 6.37 -17.49 -10.64
N GLU A 88 5.69 -18.23 -11.51
CA GLU A 88 5.47 -17.84 -12.91
C GLU A 88 4.67 -16.53 -13.03
N ILE A 89 3.67 -16.33 -12.15
CA ILE A 89 2.96 -15.05 -12.08
C ILE A 89 3.92 -13.92 -11.70
N LEU A 90 4.78 -14.10 -10.70
CA LEU A 90 5.73 -13.07 -10.26
C LEU A 90 6.74 -12.70 -11.36
N GLN A 91 7.21 -13.69 -12.15
CA GLN A 91 8.13 -13.46 -13.26
C GLN A 91 7.52 -12.55 -14.35
N ASP A 92 6.21 -12.65 -14.55
CA ASP A 92 5.49 -11.85 -15.54
C ASP A 92 5.00 -10.50 -14.95
N PHE A 93 4.36 -10.56 -13.78
CA PHE A 93 3.78 -9.41 -13.09
C PHE A 93 4.82 -8.37 -12.69
N PHE A 94 5.88 -8.78 -11.99
CA PHE A 94 6.72 -7.83 -11.25
C PHE A 94 7.50 -6.88 -12.16
N PRO A 95 8.14 -7.32 -13.27
CA PRO A 95 8.79 -6.40 -14.21
C PRO A 95 7.81 -5.38 -14.80
N ARG A 96 6.60 -5.81 -15.18
CA ARG A 96 5.54 -4.93 -15.69
C ARG A 96 5.06 -3.95 -14.62
N TYR A 97 4.96 -4.40 -13.38
CA TYR A 97 4.55 -3.57 -12.25
C TYR A 97 5.58 -2.46 -11.99
N ILE A 98 6.87 -2.81 -11.92
CA ILE A 98 7.95 -1.83 -11.78
C ILE A 98 7.98 -0.87 -12.97
N LYS A 99 7.65 -1.33 -14.19
CA LYS A 99 7.55 -0.45 -15.36
C LYS A 99 6.46 0.60 -15.23
N VAL A 100 5.28 0.23 -14.74
CA VAL A 100 4.20 1.19 -14.45
C VAL A 100 4.64 2.16 -13.35
N LEU A 101 5.18 1.65 -12.24
CA LEU A 101 5.53 2.48 -11.08
C LEU A 101 6.74 3.40 -11.32
N SER A 102 7.66 3.02 -12.20
CA SER A 102 8.84 3.81 -12.52
C SER A 102 8.62 4.83 -13.65
N ASP A 103 7.39 4.94 -14.17
CA ASP A 103 7.02 6.04 -15.07
C ASP A 103 7.25 7.40 -14.38
N ALA A 104 7.73 8.38 -15.14
CA ALA A 104 8.06 9.71 -14.64
C ALA A 104 6.86 10.39 -13.93
N LYS A 105 5.63 10.04 -14.30
CA LYS A 105 4.40 10.53 -13.68
C LYS A 105 4.24 10.05 -12.23
N PHE A 106 4.74 8.87 -11.88
CA PHE A 106 4.49 8.23 -10.59
C PHE A 106 5.72 8.15 -9.70
N LYS A 107 6.88 7.86 -10.30
CA LYS A 107 8.11 7.47 -9.59
C LYS A 107 8.54 8.45 -8.50
N SER A 108 8.37 9.76 -8.71
CA SER A 108 8.81 10.80 -7.76
C SER A 108 8.02 10.78 -6.45
N GLU A 109 6.76 10.38 -6.50
CA GLU A 109 5.85 10.38 -5.35
C GLU A 109 5.89 9.06 -4.57
N ILE A 110 6.51 8.01 -5.11
CA ILE A 110 6.61 6.72 -4.44
C ILE A 110 7.70 6.78 -3.36
N GLU A 111 7.30 6.49 -2.12
CA GLU A 111 8.18 6.32 -0.97
C GLU A 111 8.52 4.84 -0.75
N GLU A 112 7.53 3.97 -0.92
CA GLU A 112 7.70 2.53 -0.66
C GLU A 112 6.88 1.69 -1.64
N ILE A 113 7.49 0.61 -2.11
CA ILE A 113 6.80 -0.52 -2.73
C ILE A 113 6.81 -1.62 -1.68
N ARG A 114 5.66 -1.90 -1.08
CA ARG A 114 5.53 -2.82 0.04
C ARG A 114 4.90 -4.13 -0.42
N VAL A 115 5.59 -5.23 -0.16
CA VAL A 115 5.04 -6.59 -0.22
C VAL A 115 4.50 -6.93 1.16
N GLU A 116 3.20 -7.15 1.30
CA GLU A 116 2.56 -7.55 2.55
C GLU A 116 2.12 -9.02 2.49
N GLY A 117 2.53 -9.79 3.49
CA GLY A 117 2.06 -11.17 3.70
C GLY A 117 0.92 -11.19 4.71
N HIS A 118 -0.15 -11.93 4.42
CA HIS A 118 -1.30 -12.08 5.31
C HIS A 118 -1.61 -13.56 5.59
N THR A 119 -2.19 -13.83 6.75
CA THR A 119 -2.63 -15.17 7.18
C THR A 119 -4.10 -15.15 7.60
N SER A 120 -4.69 -16.34 7.71
CA SER A 120 -5.96 -16.52 8.42
C SER A 120 -5.78 -16.37 9.93
N ASN A 121 -6.89 -16.26 10.69
CA ASN A 121 -6.84 -16.06 12.14
C ASN A 121 -6.49 -17.30 12.98
N GLY A 122 -6.56 -18.51 12.41
CA GLY A 122 -6.30 -19.76 13.12
C GLY A 122 -4.85 -20.27 13.03
N TRP A 123 -4.50 -21.23 13.90
CA TRP A 123 -3.25 -21.99 13.82
C TRP A 123 -3.43 -23.45 14.28
N GLY A 124 -3.82 -24.34 13.35
CA GLY A 124 -4.02 -25.76 13.65
C GLY A 124 -4.93 -25.98 14.88
N SER A 125 -4.47 -26.81 15.82
CA SER A 125 -5.15 -27.06 17.10
C SER A 125 -4.70 -26.15 18.25
N THR A 126 -3.88 -25.13 17.98
CA THR A 126 -3.41 -24.19 19.02
C THR A 126 -4.58 -23.33 19.48
N ALA A 127 -4.81 -23.26 20.79
CA ALA A 127 -5.87 -22.44 21.40
C ALA A 127 -5.36 -21.14 22.04
N ASP A 128 -4.05 -21.03 22.30
CA ASP A 128 -3.47 -19.84 22.92
C ASP A 128 -3.38 -18.67 21.92
N ALA A 129 -4.13 -17.60 22.18
CA ALA A 129 -4.24 -16.47 21.27
C ALA A 129 -2.90 -15.75 21.01
N LYS A 130 -2.04 -15.68 22.03
CA LYS A 130 -0.71 -15.03 21.91
C LYS A 130 0.19 -15.85 20.98
N ASP A 131 0.24 -17.16 21.18
CA ASP A 131 1.02 -18.08 20.35
C ASP A 131 0.51 -18.09 18.90
N ILE A 132 -0.81 -18.13 18.69
CA ILE A 132 -1.44 -18.02 17.36
C ILE A 132 -1.01 -16.72 16.66
N TYR A 133 -1.03 -15.59 17.37
CA TYR A 133 -0.62 -14.31 16.81
C TYR A 133 0.86 -14.31 16.41
N LEU A 134 1.76 -14.68 17.32
CA LEU A 134 3.20 -14.65 17.07
C LEU A 134 3.61 -15.59 15.93
N LYS A 135 3.01 -16.77 15.85
CA LYS A 135 3.24 -17.73 14.76
C LYS A 135 2.76 -17.20 13.41
N ASN A 136 1.56 -16.62 13.36
CA ASN A 136 1.04 -16.00 12.15
C ASN A 136 1.85 -14.76 11.73
N MET A 137 2.37 -14.00 12.69
CA MET A 137 3.27 -12.87 12.45
C MET A 137 4.59 -13.35 11.81
N GLN A 138 5.21 -14.38 12.36
CA GLN A 138 6.40 -14.99 11.76
C GLN A 138 6.14 -15.54 10.35
N LEU A 139 5.04 -16.28 10.18
CA LEU A 139 4.68 -16.88 8.89
C LEU A 139 4.40 -15.82 7.82
N SER A 140 3.61 -14.79 8.14
CA SER A 140 3.33 -13.69 7.21
C SER A 140 4.58 -12.92 6.83
N GLN A 141 5.50 -12.68 7.77
CA GLN A 141 6.77 -12.01 7.47
C GLN A 141 7.63 -12.87 6.54
N ALA A 142 7.77 -14.17 6.83
CA ALA A 142 8.54 -15.09 5.99
C ALA A 142 8.00 -15.15 4.57
N ARG A 143 6.67 -15.17 4.41
CA ARG A 143 5.96 -15.11 3.12
C ARG A 143 6.28 -13.84 2.34
N ALA A 144 6.16 -12.68 2.98
CA ALA A 144 6.45 -11.39 2.36
C ALA A 144 7.93 -11.31 1.92
N SER A 145 8.85 -11.73 2.80
CA SER A 145 10.28 -11.73 2.52
C SER A 145 10.65 -12.67 1.37
N ASN A 146 10.03 -13.85 1.28
CA ASN A 146 10.27 -14.79 0.19
C ASN A 146 9.81 -14.22 -1.17
N VAL A 147 8.61 -13.63 -1.22
CA VAL A 147 8.10 -12.99 -2.44
C VAL A 147 9.00 -11.83 -2.88
N LEU A 148 9.43 -10.97 -1.93
CA LEU A 148 10.37 -9.90 -2.22
C LEU A 148 11.68 -10.46 -2.79
N ALA A 149 12.25 -11.50 -2.16
CA ALA A 149 13.50 -12.10 -2.61
C ALA A 149 13.40 -12.64 -4.04
N ILE A 150 12.29 -13.31 -4.38
CA ILE A 150 12.01 -13.77 -5.74
C ILE A 150 11.96 -12.59 -6.71
N CYS A 151 11.16 -11.57 -6.39
CA CYS A 151 10.97 -10.38 -7.23
C CYS A 151 12.27 -9.61 -7.47
N TYR A 152 13.08 -9.44 -6.41
CA TYR A 152 14.37 -8.78 -6.45
C TYR A 152 15.42 -9.59 -7.23
N GLY A 153 15.35 -10.92 -7.15
CA GLY A 153 16.27 -11.85 -7.81
C GLY A 153 15.89 -12.24 -9.24
N LEU A 154 14.85 -11.65 -9.82
CA LEU A 154 14.44 -11.95 -11.19
C LEU A 154 15.55 -11.63 -12.20
N ASP A 155 15.84 -12.57 -13.09
CA ASP A 155 16.76 -12.38 -14.20
C ASP A 155 16.10 -11.60 -15.35
N ASP A 156 15.66 -10.39 -15.06
CA ASP A 156 15.00 -9.48 -16.00
C ASP A 156 15.80 -8.17 -16.13
N LEU A 157 15.99 -7.70 -17.38
CA LEU A 157 16.79 -6.50 -17.66
C LEU A 157 16.19 -5.23 -17.04
N PHE A 158 14.86 -5.12 -16.99
CA PHE A 158 14.18 -3.96 -16.44
C PHE A 158 14.35 -3.89 -14.91
N ILE A 159 14.27 -5.03 -14.23
CA ILE A 159 14.54 -5.16 -12.80
C ILE A 159 16.00 -4.80 -12.50
N LYS A 160 16.97 -5.38 -13.23
CA LYS A 160 18.39 -5.06 -13.07
C LYS A 160 18.70 -3.58 -13.26
N ASN A 161 18.08 -2.94 -14.25
CA ASN A 161 18.25 -1.51 -14.51
C ASN A 161 17.65 -0.61 -13.41
N ASN A 162 16.67 -1.10 -12.65
CA ASN A 162 16.03 -0.38 -11.56
C ASN A 162 16.49 -0.84 -10.17
N ILE A 163 17.54 -1.66 -10.06
CA ILE A 163 17.91 -2.34 -8.81
C ILE A 163 18.15 -1.36 -7.64
N LYS A 164 18.85 -0.25 -7.88
CA LYS A 164 19.10 0.78 -6.85
C LYS A 164 17.82 1.43 -6.35
N TRP A 165 16.84 1.60 -7.23
CA TRP A 165 15.54 2.15 -6.85
C TRP A 165 14.73 1.14 -6.04
N LEU A 166 14.83 -0.15 -6.38
CA LEU A 166 14.24 -1.22 -5.59
C LEU A 166 14.91 -1.35 -4.21
N GLU A 167 16.23 -1.30 -4.10
CA GLU A 167 16.93 -1.30 -2.80
C GLU A 167 16.46 -0.14 -1.91
N ALA A 168 16.27 1.05 -2.49
CA ALA A 168 15.81 2.21 -1.77
C ALA A 168 14.34 2.12 -1.32
N ASN A 169 13.44 1.51 -2.12
CA ASN A 169 11.99 1.64 -1.91
C ASN A 169 11.23 0.32 -1.70
N LEU A 170 11.78 -0.84 -2.07
CA LEU A 170 11.11 -2.15 -1.94
C LEU A 170 11.25 -2.70 -0.52
N ARG A 171 10.15 -3.10 0.10
CA ARG A 171 10.11 -3.63 1.48
C ARG A 171 9.16 -4.82 1.59
N ALA A 172 9.35 -5.65 2.61
CA ALA A 172 8.51 -6.81 2.91
C ALA A 172 8.04 -6.78 4.36
N ASN A 173 6.72 -6.84 4.58
CA ASN A 173 6.11 -6.77 5.90
C ASN A 173 5.12 -7.93 6.10
N GLY A 174 5.20 -8.61 7.24
CA GLY A 174 4.16 -9.52 7.69
C GLY A 174 3.03 -8.76 8.39
N MET A 175 1.78 -9.16 8.16
CA MET A 175 0.61 -8.52 8.74
C MET A 175 -0.21 -9.47 9.64
N ALA A 176 0.22 -10.72 9.80
CA ALA A 176 -0.54 -11.79 10.45
C ALA A 176 -2.00 -11.79 9.95
N PHE A 177 -2.95 -11.87 10.88
CA PHE A 177 -4.39 -11.75 10.63
C PHE A 177 -4.95 -10.38 11.07
N SER A 178 -4.15 -9.32 10.99
CA SER A 178 -4.60 -7.95 11.36
C SER A 178 -5.71 -7.41 10.45
N LYS A 179 -5.79 -7.92 9.20
CA LYS A 179 -6.79 -7.53 8.19
C LYS A 179 -7.39 -8.78 7.54
N PRO A 180 -8.20 -9.57 8.29
CA PRO A 180 -8.87 -10.73 7.73
C PRO A 180 -9.91 -10.27 6.71
N LEU A 181 -10.12 -11.10 5.68
CA LEU A 181 -11.19 -10.90 4.72
C LEU A 181 -12.39 -11.76 5.14
N TYR A 182 -13.59 -11.29 4.85
CA TYR A 182 -14.83 -11.93 5.25
C TYR A 182 -15.63 -12.37 4.03
N VAL A 183 -16.43 -13.42 4.20
CA VAL A 183 -17.40 -13.84 3.19
C VAL A 183 -18.47 -12.76 3.06
N ASP A 184 -18.86 -12.44 1.83
CA ASP A 184 -19.78 -11.34 1.56
C ASP A 184 -21.10 -11.49 2.34
N GLY A 185 -21.51 -10.41 3.00
CA GLY A 185 -22.70 -10.40 3.85
C GLY A 185 -22.58 -11.17 5.16
N SER A 186 -21.39 -11.68 5.52
CA SER A 186 -21.15 -12.47 6.73
C SER A 186 -20.02 -11.90 7.59
N LYS A 187 -20.01 -12.29 8.87
CA LYS A 187 -18.88 -12.08 9.80
C LYS A 187 -17.92 -13.27 9.84
N THR A 188 -18.16 -14.30 9.02
CA THR A 188 -17.29 -15.46 8.89
C THR A 188 -16.07 -15.10 8.05
N GLU A 189 -14.87 -15.40 8.56
CA GLU A 189 -13.63 -15.19 7.81
C GLU A 189 -13.61 -16.04 6.54
N ASP A 190 -13.23 -15.41 5.42
CA ASP A 190 -12.81 -16.13 4.23
C ASP A 190 -11.33 -16.53 4.38
N THR A 191 -11.12 -17.71 4.94
CA THR A 191 -9.76 -18.18 5.28
C THR A 191 -8.84 -18.34 4.07
N GLN A 192 -9.38 -18.52 2.86
CA GLN A 192 -8.59 -18.64 1.64
C GLN A 192 -8.14 -17.26 1.19
N ARG A 193 -9.08 -16.31 1.06
CA ARG A 193 -8.74 -14.93 0.67
C ARG A 193 -7.91 -14.21 1.73
N SER A 194 -8.05 -14.55 3.02
CA SER A 194 -7.18 -14.01 4.08
C SER A 194 -5.71 -14.41 3.91
N LYS A 195 -5.43 -15.60 3.35
CA LYS A 195 -4.07 -16.08 3.05
C LYS A 195 -3.61 -15.52 1.71
N ARG A 196 -3.15 -14.28 1.72
CA ARG A 196 -2.83 -13.52 0.49
C ARG A 196 -1.49 -12.82 0.58
N VAL A 197 -1.03 -12.36 -0.58
CA VAL A 197 0.06 -11.39 -0.71
C VAL A 197 -0.48 -10.15 -1.38
N GLU A 198 -0.06 -9.00 -0.89
CA GLU A 198 -0.44 -7.71 -1.43
C GLU A 198 0.81 -6.93 -1.83
N PHE A 199 0.81 -6.32 -3.00
CA PHE A 199 1.77 -5.28 -3.36
C PHE A 199 1.08 -3.94 -3.24
N LYS A 200 1.63 -3.08 -2.40
CA LYS A 200 1.09 -1.77 -2.07
C LYS A 200 2.11 -0.68 -2.40
N VAL A 201 1.63 0.45 -2.91
CA VAL A 201 2.43 1.66 -3.07
C VAL A 201 2.15 2.61 -1.92
N ILE A 202 3.19 3.02 -1.21
CA ILE A 202 3.13 4.12 -0.23
C ILE A 202 3.70 5.35 -0.92
N THR A 203 2.93 6.43 -0.88
CA THR A 203 3.33 7.72 -1.44
C THR A 203 3.93 8.59 -0.35
N LYS A 204 4.92 9.40 -0.71
CA LYS A 204 5.53 10.38 0.17
C LYS A 204 4.48 11.29 0.78
N ASP A 205 4.60 11.55 2.06
CA ASP A 205 3.94 12.69 2.66
C ASP A 205 4.73 13.94 2.27
N LYS A 206 4.09 14.88 1.55
CA LYS A 206 4.69 16.15 1.09
C LYS A 206 5.00 17.13 2.24
N ILE A 207 5.31 16.64 3.44
CA ILE A 207 5.63 17.44 4.62
C ILE A 207 7.14 17.31 4.86
N ASP A 208 7.93 17.83 3.93
CA ASP A 208 9.39 18.05 4.10
C ASP A 208 9.71 19.51 3.78
#